data_AF-A0A7V9AGP8-F1
#
_entry.id   AF-A0A7V9AGP8-F1
#
_cell.length_a   1.000
_cell.length_b   1.000
_cell.length_c   1.000
_cell.angle_alpha   90.00
_cell.angle_beta   90.00
_cell.angle_gamma   90.00
#
_symmetry.space_group_name_H-M   'P 1'
#
loop_
_entity.id
_entity.type
_entity.pdbx_description
1 polymer ?
#
loop_
_entity_poly.entity_id
_entity_poly.type
_entity_poly.pdbx_seq_one_letter_code
_entity_poly.pdbx_strand_id
1 'polypeptide(L)'
;FFPIMFELTVLVSAFTAFFAMLVMNGLPRWYHPIFNWDRFSRATNDAFFLVIEARDPRFTEGEAQQLLEESGGQHITVVHED
;
A
#
# COMPACT_ATOMS: atom_id res chain seq x y z
N PHE A 1 29.95 19.54 -25.27
CA PHE A 1 28.58 19.89 -24.85
C PHE A 1 27.66 18.66 -24.81
N PHE A 2 27.62 17.84 -25.87
CA PHE A 2 26.73 16.66 -25.97
C PHE A 2 26.80 15.65 -24.80
N PRO A 3 27.97 15.20 -24.31
CA PRO A 3 28.03 14.21 -23.22
C PRO A 3 27.46 14.74 -21.89
N ILE A 4 27.68 16.02 -21.59
CA ILE A 4 27.24 16.65 -20.33
C ILE A 4 25.72 16.78 -20.28
N MET A 5 25.10 17.19 -21.39
CA MET A 5 23.64 17.29 -21.48
C MET A 5 22.95 15.93 -21.42
N PHE A 6 23.57 14.90 -22.01
CA PHE A 6 23.09 13.52 -21.90
C PHE A 6 23.07 13.06 -20.44
N GLU A 7 24.20 13.17 -19.74
CA GLU A 7 24.33 12.81 -18.32
C GLU A 7 23.32 13.57 -17.46
N LEU A 8 23.17 14.89 -17.66
CA LEU A 8 22.22 15.71 -16.88
C LEU A 8 20.77 15.30 -17.13
N THR A 9 20.41 14.98 -18.38
CA THR A 9 19.05 14.54 -18.72
C THR A 9 18.74 13.20 -18.07
N VAL A 10 19.67 12.24 -18.14
CA VAL A 10 19.52 10.92 -17.50
C VAL A 10 19.42 11.07 -15.99
N LEU A 11 20.29 11.89 -15.38
CA LEU A 11 20.30 12.14 -13.94
C LEU A 11 18.97 12.75 -13.47
N VAL A 12 18.49 13.81 -14.13
CA VAL A 12 17.23 14.48 -13.79
C VAL A 12 16.03 13.56 -14.02
N SER A 13 16.05 12.76 -15.09
CA SER A 13 15.00 11.77 -15.37
C SER A 13 14.94 10.69 -14.30
N ALA A 14 16.09 10.15 -13.88
CA ALA A 14 16.18 9.13 -12.84
C ALA A 14 15.67 9.65 -11.49
N PHE A 15 16.08 10.85 -11.08
CA PHE A 15 15.57 11.45 -9.84
C PHE A 15 14.08 11.76 -9.92
N THR A 16 13.62 12.33 -11.04
CA THR A 16 12.20 12.65 -11.22
C THR A 16 11.36 11.38 -11.16
N ALA A 17 11.76 10.32 -11.85
CA ALA A 17 11.05 9.04 -11.82
C ALA A 17 11.02 8.43 -10.41
N PHE A 18 12.16 8.44 -9.71
CA PHE A 18 12.26 7.93 -8.34
C PHE A 18 11.36 8.70 -7.37
N PHE A 19 11.49 10.03 -7.33
CA PHE A 19 10.71 10.86 -6.40
C PHE A 19 9.22 10.92 -6.78
N ALA A 20 8.88 10.97 -8.07
CA ALA A 20 7.49 10.94 -8.51
C ALA A 20 6.81 9.62 -8.10
N MET A 21 7.49 8.49 -8.29
CA MET A 21 6.96 7.18 -7.86
C MET A 21 6.72 7.15 -6.35
N LEU A 22 7.64 7.65 -5.54
CA LEU A 22 7.45 7.71 -4.08
C LEU A 22 6.24 8.58 -3.71
N VAL A 23 6.16 9.80 -4.23
CA VAL A 23 5.08 10.74 -3.91
C VAL A 23 3.71 10.21 -4.37
N MET A 24 3.63 9.67 -5.58
CA MET A 24 2.38 9.13 -6.14
C MET A 24 1.87 7.90 -5.38
N ASN A 25 2.77 7.09 -4.82
CA ASN A 25 2.40 5.96 -3.96
C ASN A 25 2.20 6.37 -2.49
N GLY A 26 2.29 7.66 -2.14
CA GLY A 26 2.15 8.14 -0.77
C GLY A 26 3.29 7.72 0.17
N LEU A 27 4.49 7.48 -0.38
CA LEU A 27 5.70 7.15 0.36
C LEU A 27 6.55 8.42 0.60
N PRO A 28 7.32 8.49 1.70
CA PRO A 28 7.51 7.48 2.75
C PRO A 28 6.37 7.50 3.78
N ARG A 29 5.72 6.35 3.97
CA ARG A 29 4.70 6.17 5.02
C ARG A 29 5.30 5.31 6.14
N TRP A 30 5.82 5.99 7.16
CA TRP A 30 6.52 5.34 8.27
C TRP A 30 5.63 4.42 9.11
N TYR A 31 4.33 4.74 9.19
CA TYR A 31 3.35 3.96 9.91
C TYR A 31 2.06 3.81 9.10
N HIS A 32 1.54 2.59 9.10
CA HIS A 32 0.23 2.24 8.54
C HIS A 32 -0.47 1.34 9.58
N PRO A 33 -1.76 1.58 9.92
CA PRO A 33 -2.48 0.81 10.96
C PRO A 33 -2.43 -0.71 10.77
N ILE A 34 -2.37 -1.17 9.51
CA ILE A 34 -2.21 -2.57 9.16
C ILE A 34 -0.97 -3.26 9.74
N PHE A 35 0.07 -2.50 10.08
CA PHE A 35 1.29 -3.05 10.68
C PHE A 35 1.07 -3.56 12.10
N ASN A 36 -0.01 -3.16 12.78
CA ASN A 36 -0.39 -3.68 14.10
C ASN A 36 -0.88 -5.13 14.06
N TRP A 37 -1.21 -5.65 12.88
CA TRP A 37 -1.67 -7.03 12.76
C TRP A 37 -0.49 -7.98 12.61
N ASP A 38 -0.24 -8.84 13.61
CA ASP A 38 0.91 -9.77 13.63
C ASP A 38 1.04 -10.62 12.35
N ARG A 39 -0.09 -10.99 11.73
CA ARG A 39 -0.10 -11.79 10.49
C ARG A 39 0.39 -11.02 9.27
N PHE A 40 0.34 -9.68 9.29
CA PHE A 40 0.79 -8.85 8.18
C PHE A 40 2.30 -9.00 7.88
N SER A 41 3.09 -9.49 8.84
CA SER A 41 4.48 -9.89 8.60
C SER A 41 4.66 -10.89 7.43
N ARG A 42 3.61 -11.66 7.11
CA ARG A 42 3.57 -12.63 6.01
C ARG A 42 3.26 -12.01 4.64
N ALA A 43 2.89 -10.73 4.57
CA ALA A 43 2.46 -10.05 3.34
C ALA A 43 3.52 -10.01 2.25
N THR A 44 4.80 -10.02 2.62
CA THR A 44 5.92 -10.03 1.68
C THR A 44 6.51 -11.43 1.46
N ASN A 45 5.94 -12.46 2.09
CA ASN A 45 6.51 -13.81 2.07
C ASN A 45 5.57 -14.82 1.40
N ASP A 46 4.51 -15.24 2.10
CA ASP A 46 3.74 -16.44 1.75
C ASP A 46 2.21 -16.25 1.82
N ALA A 47 1.73 -15.03 2.08
CA ALA A 47 0.30 -14.74 2.19
C ALA A 47 -0.12 -13.50 1.41
N PHE A 48 -1.33 -13.54 0.86
CA PHE A 48 -1.98 -12.40 0.22
C PHE A 48 -2.97 -11.76 1.19
N PHE A 49 -3.08 -10.44 1.11
CA PHE A 49 -3.93 -9.64 1.99
C PHE A 49 -4.84 -8.76 1.15
N LEU A 50 -6.13 -8.75 1.51
CA LEU A 50 -7.12 -7.83 0.97
C LEU A 50 -7.61 -6.95 2.11
N VAL A 51 -7.62 -5.65 1.87
CA VAL A 51 -7.89 -4.64 2.90
C VAL A 51 -8.94 -3.70 2.36
N ILE A 52 -9.98 -3.47 3.16
CA ILE A 52 -11.02 -2.50 2.86
C ILE A 52 -10.86 -1.38 3.89
N GLU A 53 -10.61 -0.16 3.41
CA GLU A 53 -10.49 1.00 4.30
C GLU A 53 -11.88 1.50 4.72
N ALA A 54 -12.01 1.87 6.00
CA ALA A 54 -13.24 2.43 6.56
C ALA A 54 -13.61 3.83 6.04
N ARG A 55 -12.80 4.41 5.15
CA ARG A 55 -12.99 5.74 4.58
C ARG A 55 -14.04 5.79 3.46
N ASP A 56 -14.44 4.64 2.89
CA ASP A 56 -15.50 4.60 1.87
C ASP A 56 -16.87 4.89 2.52
N PRO A 57 -17.68 5.84 2.00
CA PRO A 57 -19.04 6.09 2.49
C PRO A 57 -19.98 4.87 2.51
N ARG A 58 -19.67 3.83 1.73
CA ARG A 58 -20.42 2.56 1.69
C ARG A 58 -19.85 1.50 2.63
N PHE A 59 -18.80 1.82 3.37
CA PHE A 59 -18.20 0.88 4.29
C PHE A 59 -19.12 0.64 5.48
N THR A 60 -19.50 -0.61 5.68
CA THR A 60 -20.15 -1.12 6.90
C THR A 60 -19.38 -2.35 7.36
N GLU A 61 -18.98 -2.41 8.63
CA GLU A 61 -18.14 -3.50 9.15
C GLU A 61 -18.76 -4.90 8.90
N GLY A 62 -20.06 -5.05 9.15
CA GLY A 62 -20.76 -6.32 8.97
C GLY A 62 -20.84 -6.77 7.51
N GLU A 63 -21.15 -5.86 6.58
CA GLU A 63 -21.22 -6.16 5.15
C GLU A 63 -19.83 -6.45 4.57
N ALA A 64 -18.82 -5.69 4.97
CA ALA A 64 -17.44 -5.92 4.53
C ALA A 64 -16.90 -7.26 5.04
N GLN A 65 -17.20 -7.63 6.29
CA GLN A 65 -16.83 -8.94 6.81
C GLN A 65 -17.51 -10.07 6.04
N GLN A 66 -18.83 -9.97 5.83
CA GLN A 66 -19.58 -10.96 5.06
C GLN A 66 -19.04 -11.10 3.63
N LEU A 67 -18.75 -9.99 2.95
CA LEU A 67 -18.17 -10.00 1.60
C LEU A 67 -16.82 -10.72 1.56
N LEU A 68 -15.96 -10.49 2.55
CA LEU A 68 -14.65 -11.15 2.65
C LEU A 68 -14.80 -12.66 2.98
N GLU A 69 -15.77 -13.03 3.80
CA GLU A 69 -16.10 -14.43 4.09
C GLU A 69 -16.58 -15.16 2.83
N GLU A 70 -17.53 -14.57 2.10
CA GLU A 70 -18.06 -15.11 0.84
C GLU A 70 -17.00 -15.22 -0.26
N SER A 71 -16.02 -14.30 -0.26
CA SER A 71 -14.89 -14.31 -1.19
C SER A 71 -13.82 -15.37 -0.87
N GLY A 72 -13.97 -16.12 0.23
CA GLY A 72 -13.04 -17.17 0.65
C GLY A 72 -11.90 -16.69 1.55
N GLY A 73 -12.08 -15.56 2.25
CA GLY A 73 -11.12 -15.05 3.23
C GLY A 73 -10.91 -16.04 4.37
N GLN A 74 -9.67 -16.50 4.57
CA GLN A 74 -9.35 -17.48 5.62
C GLN A 74 -9.22 -16.86 7.01
N HIS A 75 -8.73 -15.62 7.07
CA HIS A 75 -8.48 -14.90 8.32
C HIS A 75 -8.94 -13.46 8.15
N ILE A 76 -10.09 -13.13 8.74
CA ILE A 76 -10.71 -11.80 8.66
C ILE A 76 -10.60 -11.16 10.04
N THR A 77 -10.09 -9.93 10.08
CA THR A 77 -9.85 -9.20 11.32
C THR A 77 -10.06 -7.72 11.07
N VAL A 78 -10.76 -7.06 11.99
CA VAL A 78 -10.92 -5.60 11.97
C VAL A 78 -9.69 -4.98 12.63
N VAL A 79 -8.93 -4.20 11.86
CA VAL A 79 -7.74 -3.49 12.34
C VAL A 79 -8.13 -2.06 12.64
N HIS A 80 -7.91 -1.62 13.88
CA HIS A 80 -8.22 -0.28 14.34
C HIS A 80 -6.97 0.60 14.24
N GLU A 81 -7.16 1.90 13.99
CA GLU A 81 -6.11 2.90 14.13
C GLU A 81 -6.03 3.28 15.61
N ASP A 82 -4.88 3.05 16.26
CA ASP A 82 -4.63 3.42 17.66
C ASP A 82 -4.56 4.95 17.86
#